data_AF-A0A922JCJ9-F1
#
_entry.id   AF-A0A922JCJ9-F1
#
_cell.length_a   1.000
_cell.length_b   1.000
_cell.length_c   1.000
_cell.angle_alpha   90.00
_cell.angle_beta   90.00
_cell.angle_gamma   90.00
#
_symmetry.space_group_name_H-M   'P 1'
#
loop_
_entity.id
_entity.type
_entity.pdbx_description
1 polymer ?
#
loop_
_entity_poly.entity_id
_entity_poly.type
_entity_poly.pdbx_seq_one_letter_code
_entity_poly.pdbx_strand_id
1 'polypeptide(L)'
;MQINVFYDRNLTAQHFVGLTEHHVSVATSASKSKRASGFCISSMEDEENNKKRKQKKQGKKAVVVERPRRVARERPHSPTEKQEEDDIEDIVKWSFSGDETQKIRECLLEWYDLNKRDLPWRSKKLDSSSPSQPPEERAYGVWVSEVMLQQTRVQTVIQYYNRWMHKWPTLHFLSQASLEEVNEMWAGLGYYRRARFLLEGAKMVVAGGGRFPKTVSELRKIQGIGDYTAGAIASIAFGEVVPVVDGNVIRVITRLRAISANPKDLVTVKKIWKLAAQLVDPIRPGDLNQALMEFGATVCTPLNPSCSSCPASGHCHALSVSGHDSLVQVTDFPAKVMKVKQRHDFSAVCVVELLGGQKTLEGNQSDSRFLLVKRPDEGLLAGLWEFPSVLLDGDAGLATRREAIDHFLEKKFGLDSKKTGNIVFRKDIGEFVHMFTHIRLKIFVELLVVRLKGRKNDLFGKQDKEAMHWKCVDGDTLSSLGLTSAVRKAYIMVQKFKQEKLSNNFTPSRKRNRTT
;
A
#
# COMPACT_ATOMS: atom_id res chain seq x y z
N MET A 1 -24.69 23.93 -42.03
CA MET A 1 -25.90 24.78 -42.08
C MET A 1 -26.56 24.47 -43.42
N GLN A 2 -27.89 24.30 -43.41
CA GLN A 2 -28.79 24.28 -44.57
C GLN A 2 -29.02 22.99 -45.38
N ILE A 3 -30.30 22.87 -45.80
CA ILE A 3 -30.87 22.17 -46.96
C ILE A 3 -31.36 20.71 -46.74
N ASN A 4 -32.68 20.61 -46.56
CA ASN A 4 -33.64 19.99 -47.47
C ASN A 4 -33.24 18.72 -48.28
N VAL A 5 -34.10 17.69 -48.14
CA VAL A 5 -34.66 16.82 -49.20
C VAL A 5 -34.28 15.31 -49.24
N PHE A 6 -35.36 14.51 -49.25
CA PHE A 6 -35.64 13.13 -49.73
C PHE A 6 -35.25 11.86 -48.95
N TYR A 7 -36.32 11.06 -48.75
CA TYR A 7 -36.44 9.62 -48.53
C TYR A 7 -35.50 8.77 -49.40
N ASP A 8 -34.99 7.63 -48.88
CA ASP A 8 -35.45 6.32 -49.36
C ASP A 8 -35.09 5.15 -48.43
N ARG A 9 -35.96 4.13 -48.45
CA ARG A 9 -35.86 2.82 -47.81
C ARG A 9 -35.42 1.78 -48.86
N ASN A 10 -34.70 0.76 -48.38
CA ASN A 10 -34.54 -0.58 -48.97
C ASN A 10 -33.73 -0.70 -50.29
N LEU A 11 -32.74 -1.61 -50.33
CA LEU A 11 -32.84 -2.88 -51.06
C LEU A 11 -31.56 -3.73 -50.88
N THR A 12 -31.80 -4.98 -50.44
CA THR A 12 -31.25 -6.26 -50.92
C THR A 12 -29.75 -6.55 -51.05
N ALA A 13 -29.41 -7.70 -50.44
CA ALA A 13 -28.30 -8.60 -50.73
C ALA A 13 -28.31 -9.18 -52.16
N GLN A 14 -27.11 -9.53 -52.67
CA GLN A 14 -26.73 -10.74 -53.43
C GLN A 14 -25.30 -10.55 -53.98
N HIS A 15 -24.31 -11.34 -53.54
CA HIS A 15 -23.73 -12.55 -54.17
C HIS A 15 -22.84 -12.33 -55.41
N PHE A 16 -21.57 -12.80 -55.34
CA PHE A 16 -20.71 -13.51 -56.34
C PHE A 16 -19.22 -13.37 -55.90
N VAL A 17 -18.52 -14.40 -55.39
CA VAL A 17 -17.83 -15.56 -56.03
C VAL A 17 -16.63 -15.21 -56.92
N GLY A 18 -15.46 -15.76 -56.60
CA GLY A 18 -14.28 -15.96 -57.49
C GLY A 18 -12.95 -15.50 -56.85
N LEU A 19 -12.16 -16.37 -56.20
CA LEU A 19 -11.12 -17.29 -56.72
C LEU A 19 -9.77 -16.62 -57.09
N THR A 20 -8.71 -17.00 -56.37
CA THR A 20 -7.35 -17.46 -56.80
C THR A 20 -6.38 -17.31 -55.61
N GLU A 21 -6.03 -18.38 -54.89
CA GLU A 21 -4.86 -19.25 -55.12
C GLU A 21 -3.52 -18.53 -55.33
N HIS A 22 -2.62 -18.65 -54.35
CA HIS A 22 -1.19 -18.86 -54.60
C HIS A 22 -0.57 -19.68 -53.44
N HIS A 23 -0.36 -20.96 -53.74
CA HIS A 23 0.55 -21.89 -53.07
C HIS A 23 1.93 -21.79 -53.73
N VAL A 24 3.03 -21.94 -52.96
CA VAL A 24 4.30 -22.68 -53.23
C VAL A 24 5.17 -22.52 -51.96
N SER A 25 5.27 -23.54 -51.09
CA SER A 25 6.30 -24.62 -51.01
C SER A 25 7.70 -24.14 -50.59
N VAL A 26 8.09 -24.33 -49.31
CA VAL A 26 8.91 -25.45 -48.74
C VAL A 26 10.34 -25.52 -49.26
N ALA A 27 11.30 -25.39 -48.34
CA ALA A 27 12.63 -26.01 -48.43
C ALA A 27 13.03 -26.58 -47.07
N THR A 28 13.05 -27.91 -47.02
CA THR A 28 13.63 -28.78 -45.99
C THR A 28 15.14 -28.90 -46.15
N SER A 29 15.89 -29.02 -45.05
CA SER A 29 17.14 -29.79 -45.06
C SER A 29 17.40 -30.42 -43.69
N ALA A 30 17.41 -31.75 -43.67
CA ALA A 30 17.89 -32.58 -42.58
C ALA A 30 18.87 -33.62 -43.15
N SER A 31 20.03 -33.79 -42.50
CA SER A 31 20.89 -34.99 -42.59
C SER A 31 21.82 -34.98 -41.37
N LYS A 32 21.55 -35.79 -40.34
CA LYS A 32 22.01 -37.18 -40.09
C LYS A 32 23.52 -37.36 -39.79
N SER A 33 23.79 -37.58 -38.49
CA SER A 33 24.46 -38.74 -37.84
C SER A 33 25.90 -39.17 -38.20
N LYS A 34 26.75 -39.25 -37.16
CA LYS A 34 27.60 -40.41 -36.73
C LYS A 34 28.35 -40.02 -35.43
N ARG A 35 28.09 -40.64 -34.26
CA ARG A 35 28.70 -41.84 -33.64
C ARG A 35 30.21 -41.77 -33.30
N ALA A 36 30.47 -41.63 -31.99
CA ALA A 36 31.27 -42.47 -31.08
C ALA A 36 32.80 -42.74 -31.27
N SER A 37 33.43 -43.00 -30.10
CA SER A 37 34.83 -43.41 -29.78
C SER A 37 35.86 -42.27 -29.78
N GLY A 38 36.69 -42.01 -28.77
CA GLY A 38 37.15 -42.82 -27.65
C GLY A 38 38.55 -43.36 -27.94
N PHE A 39 39.61 -42.71 -27.42
CA PHE A 39 40.75 -43.35 -26.75
C PHE A 39 41.79 -42.34 -26.27
N CYS A 40 42.33 -42.64 -25.08
CA CYS A 40 43.45 -42.02 -24.37
C CYS A 40 44.79 -42.18 -25.09
N ILE A 41 45.82 -41.45 -24.63
CA ILE A 41 47.14 -42.01 -24.27
C ILE A 41 47.85 -41.05 -23.27
N SER A 42 48.32 -41.69 -22.18
CA SER A 42 49.34 -41.41 -21.13
C SER A 42 50.13 -40.08 -21.10
N SER A 43 50.67 -39.59 -19.98
CA SER A 43 51.44 -40.29 -18.92
C SER A 43 51.61 -39.34 -17.69
N MET A 44 51.32 -39.80 -16.46
CA MET A 44 52.28 -40.27 -15.43
C MET A 44 53.46 -39.32 -15.15
N GLU A 45 53.48 -38.69 -13.97
CA GLU A 45 54.53 -38.92 -12.97
C GLU A 45 54.12 -38.35 -11.59
N ASP A 46 54.24 -39.23 -10.61
CA ASP A 46 53.92 -39.09 -9.19
C ASP A 46 55.13 -38.57 -8.38
N GLU A 47 54.78 -37.92 -7.27
CA GLU A 47 55.36 -38.05 -5.93
C GLU A 47 56.80 -37.62 -5.55
N GLU A 48 56.84 -37.16 -4.29
CA GLU A 48 57.95 -37.17 -3.34
C GLU A 48 59.06 -36.11 -3.42
N ASN A 49 58.97 -35.10 -2.54
CA ASN A 49 60.02 -34.98 -1.52
C ASN A 49 59.59 -34.28 -0.22
N ASN A 50 59.31 -35.12 0.77
CA ASN A 50 59.68 -35.05 2.19
C ASN A 50 60.39 -33.81 2.78
N LYS A 51 59.86 -33.41 3.95
CA LYS A 51 60.57 -33.14 5.21
C LYS A 51 61.86 -32.29 5.17
N LYS A 52 61.76 -31.06 5.71
CA LYS A 52 62.43 -30.61 6.96
C LYS A 52 62.41 -29.07 7.02
N ARG A 53 61.72 -28.51 8.01
CA ARG A 53 62.32 -27.62 9.04
C ARG A 53 61.24 -27.08 9.97
N LYS A 54 61.04 -27.80 11.08
CA LYS A 54 60.78 -27.15 12.38
C LYS A 54 62.04 -26.37 12.75
N GLN A 55 61.94 -25.07 13.03
CA GLN A 55 62.41 -24.49 14.30
C GLN A 55 62.13 -22.98 14.40
N LYS A 56 61.52 -22.63 15.54
CA LYS A 56 61.69 -21.42 16.35
C LYS A 56 61.10 -20.07 15.89
N LYS A 57 59.96 -19.80 16.55
CA LYS A 57 59.77 -18.77 17.60
C LYS A 57 59.39 -17.34 17.18
N GLN A 58 58.23 -16.99 17.73
CA GLN A 58 57.88 -15.78 18.50
C GLN A 58 57.18 -14.63 17.76
N GLY A 59 55.98 -14.30 18.25
CA GLY A 59 55.54 -12.91 18.35
C GLY A 59 54.07 -12.62 18.08
N LYS A 60 53.27 -12.65 19.15
CA LYS A 60 52.16 -11.70 19.43
C LYS A 60 50.88 -11.73 18.57
N LYS A 61 49.85 -12.34 19.16
CA LYS A 61 48.46 -11.86 19.37
C LYS A 61 47.81 -11.04 18.25
N ALA A 62 46.85 -11.66 17.57
CA ALA A 62 45.66 -11.00 17.04
C ALA A 62 44.42 -11.78 17.51
N VAL A 63 43.54 -11.09 18.25
CA VAL A 63 42.23 -11.61 18.64
C VAL A 63 41.34 -11.56 17.41
N VAL A 64 41.04 -12.72 16.84
CA VAL A 64 40.02 -12.87 15.80
C VAL A 64 38.72 -13.23 16.51
N VAL A 65 37.74 -12.34 16.43
CA VAL A 65 36.35 -12.62 16.83
C VAL A 65 35.76 -13.55 15.76
N GLU A 66 35.62 -14.83 16.08
CA GLU A 66 34.91 -15.80 15.25
C GLU A 66 33.43 -15.41 15.14
N ARG A 67 32.94 -15.28 13.90
CA ARG A 67 31.50 -15.22 13.61
C ARG A 67 30.88 -16.60 13.86
N PRO A 68 29.72 -16.71 14.55
CA PRO A 68 29.09 -18.01 14.72
C PRO A 68 28.64 -18.59 13.37
N ARG A 69 28.98 -19.86 13.14
CA ARG A 69 28.49 -20.69 12.04
C ARG A 69 26.95 -20.66 12.03
N ARG A 70 26.38 -20.28 10.88
CA ARG A 70 24.94 -20.47 10.60
C ARG A 70 24.62 -21.96 10.66
N VAL A 71 23.83 -22.37 11.65
CA VAL A 71 23.16 -23.66 11.67
C VAL A 71 22.22 -23.70 10.46
N ALA A 72 22.37 -24.71 9.62
CA ALA A 72 21.49 -24.96 8.49
C ALA A 72 20.06 -25.19 9.01
N ARG A 73 19.12 -24.34 8.59
CA ARG A 73 17.68 -24.55 8.82
C ARG A 73 17.25 -25.75 7.96
N GLU A 74 16.82 -26.82 8.62
CA GLU A 74 16.12 -27.92 7.96
C GLU A 74 14.87 -27.40 7.23
N ARG A 75 14.64 -27.93 6.02
CA ARG A 75 13.44 -27.65 5.23
C ARG A 75 12.22 -28.23 5.95
N PRO A 76 11.06 -27.55 6.00
CA PRO A 76 9.87 -28.14 6.59
C PRO A 76 9.45 -29.38 5.79
N HIS A 77 9.21 -30.48 6.51
CA HIS A 77 8.55 -31.66 5.97
C HIS A 77 7.18 -31.29 5.36
N SER A 78 6.84 -31.99 4.28
CA SER A 78 5.50 -32.03 3.67
C SER A 78 4.41 -32.30 4.72
N PRO A 79 3.21 -31.71 4.60
CA PRO A 79 2.14 -31.96 5.56
C PRO A 79 1.68 -33.40 5.40
N THR A 80 1.86 -34.18 6.47
CA THR A 80 1.37 -35.55 6.61
C THR A 80 -0.11 -35.54 6.98
N GLU A 81 -0.83 -36.54 6.48
CA GLU A 81 -2.30 -36.76 6.47
C GLU A 81 -3.06 -36.54 7.79
N LYS A 82 -2.38 -36.39 8.94
CA LYS A 82 -3.01 -36.16 10.25
C LYS A 82 -3.64 -34.76 10.44
N GLN A 83 -3.17 -33.73 9.72
CA GLN A 83 -3.77 -32.39 9.83
C GLN A 83 -5.13 -32.27 9.13
N GLU A 84 -5.42 -33.10 8.13
CA GLU A 84 -6.69 -33.02 7.39
C GLU A 84 -7.84 -33.69 8.15
N GLU A 85 -7.58 -34.74 8.94
CA GLU A 85 -8.60 -35.43 9.75
C GLU A 85 -9.09 -34.59 10.94
N ASP A 86 -8.19 -33.99 11.73
CA ASP A 86 -8.54 -33.06 12.82
C ASP A 86 -9.27 -31.80 12.29
N ASP A 87 -8.96 -31.39 11.05
CA ASP A 87 -9.61 -30.25 10.40
C ASP A 87 -11.06 -30.54 9.97
N ILE A 88 -11.41 -31.79 9.66
CA ILE A 88 -12.76 -32.17 9.24
C ILE A 88 -13.71 -32.18 10.46
N GLU A 89 -13.31 -32.78 11.58
CA GLU A 89 -14.17 -32.94 12.76
C GLU A 89 -14.56 -31.58 13.39
N ASP A 90 -13.60 -30.65 13.48
CA ASP A 90 -13.84 -29.27 13.93
C ASP A 90 -14.78 -28.49 12.99
N ILE A 91 -14.66 -28.69 11.67
CA ILE A 91 -15.54 -28.02 10.70
C ILE A 91 -16.96 -28.57 10.80
N VAL A 92 -17.12 -29.89 10.96
CA VAL A 92 -18.45 -30.48 11.17
C VAL A 92 -19.10 -29.91 12.43
N LYS A 93 -18.33 -29.80 13.52
CA LYS A 93 -18.78 -29.22 14.79
C LYS A 93 -19.23 -27.76 14.67
N TRP A 94 -18.56 -26.96 13.85
CA TRP A 94 -18.87 -25.53 13.69
C TRP A 94 -19.77 -25.20 12.51
N SER A 95 -20.19 -26.20 11.72
CA SER A 95 -21.01 -25.96 10.54
C SER A 95 -22.40 -25.44 10.91
N PHE A 96 -22.97 -24.62 10.02
CA PHE A 96 -24.34 -24.16 10.11
C PHE A 96 -25.29 -25.23 9.53
N SER A 97 -26.40 -25.50 10.22
CA SER A 97 -27.46 -26.32 9.62
C SER A 97 -28.17 -25.54 8.50
N GLY A 98 -28.90 -26.22 7.61
CA GLY A 98 -29.64 -25.55 6.53
C GLY A 98 -30.66 -24.52 7.03
N ASP A 99 -31.50 -24.92 7.99
CA ASP A 99 -32.53 -24.06 8.59
C ASP A 99 -31.93 -22.86 9.32
N GLU A 100 -30.83 -23.08 10.05
CA GLU A 100 -30.11 -22.02 10.75
C GLU A 100 -29.46 -21.04 9.77
N THR A 101 -28.85 -21.56 8.71
CA THR A 101 -28.25 -20.75 7.64
C THR A 101 -29.30 -19.83 7.02
N GLN A 102 -30.48 -20.36 6.71
CA GLN A 102 -31.58 -19.59 6.14
C GLN A 102 -32.05 -18.48 7.08
N LYS A 103 -32.29 -18.79 8.36
CA LYS A 103 -32.70 -17.80 9.36
C LYS A 103 -31.66 -16.71 9.57
N ILE A 104 -30.38 -17.06 9.63
CA ILE A 104 -29.30 -16.06 9.76
C ILE A 104 -29.27 -15.15 8.53
N ARG A 105 -29.41 -15.69 7.31
CA ARG A 105 -29.48 -14.89 6.07
C ARG A 105 -30.64 -13.90 6.11
N GLU A 106 -31.84 -14.38 6.41
CA GLU A 106 -33.06 -13.55 6.51
C GLU A 106 -32.87 -12.41 7.52
N CYS A 107 -32.51 -12.75 8.76
CA CYS A 107 -32.28 -11.75 9.82
C CYS A 107 -31.23 -10.69 9.43
N LEU A 108 -30.12 -11.10 8.81
CA LEU A 108 -29.05 -10.17 8.43
C LEU A 108 -29.42 -9.31 7.22
N LEU A 109 -30.10 -9.88 6.21
CA LEU A 109 -30.51 -9.14 5.03
C LEU A 109 -31.62 -8.13 5.35
N GLU A 110 -32.63 -8.53 6.13
CA GLU A 110 -33.69 -7.62 6.59
C GLU A 110 -33.10 -6.47 7.42
N TRP A 111 -32.23 -6.80 8.37
CA TRP A 111 -31.53 -5.78 9.16
C TRP A 111 -30.71 -4.85 8.26
N TYR A 112 -29.96 -5.41 7.29
CA TYR A 112 -29.12 -4.63 6.41
C TYR A 112 -29.93 -3.68 5.53
N ASP A 113 -31.07 -4.12 5.00
CA ASP A 113 -31.93 -3.27 4.17
C ASP A 113 -32.49 -2.07 4.94
N LEU A 114 -32.75 -2.24 6.24
CA LEU A 114 -33.25 -1.17 7.12
C LEU A 114 -32.12 -0.28 7.70
N ASN A 115 -30.92 -0.82 7.93
CA ASN A 115 -29.90 -0.18 8.77
C ASN A 115 -28.56 0.14 8.07
N LYS A 116 -28.37 -0.28 6.81
CA LYS A 116 -27.11 -0.01 6.09
C LYS A 116 -26.84 1.49 6.02
N ARG A 117 -25.61 1.89 6.34
CA ARG A 117 -25.17 3.28 6.13
C ARG A 117 -25.17 3.60 4.65
N ASP A 118 -25.65 4.79 4.33
CA ASP A 118 -25.49 5.38 3.01
C ASP A 118 -24.02 5.77 2.80
N LEU A 119 -23.37 5.12 1.84
CA LEU A 119 -21.96 5.29 1.54
C LEU A 119 -21.81 5.48 0.03
N PRO A 120 -20.93 6.38 -0.45
CA PRO A 120 -20.84 6.71 -1.87
C PRO A 120 -20.58 5.50 -2.78
N TRP A 121 -19.83 4.51 -2.29
CA TRP A 121 -19.53 3.28 -3.01
C TRP A 121 -20.59 2.18 -2.84
N ARG A 122 -21.64 2.42 -2.06
CA ARG A 122 -22.84 1.57 -1.97
C ARG A 122 -23.99 2.10 -2.81
N SER A 123 -24.01 3.40 -3.07
CA SER A 123 -25.04 4.04 -3.88
C SER A 123 -25.09 3.38 -5.26
N LYS A 124 -26.14 2.60 -5.49
CA LYS A 124 -26.62 2.30 -6.83
C LYS A 124 -27.21 3.62 -7.29
N LYS A 125 -26.55 4.38 -8.18
CA LYS A 125 -27.20 5.57 -8.76
C LYS A 125 -28.46 5.10 -9.49
N LEU A 126 -29.57 5.10 -8.77
CA LEU A 126 -30.94 4.97 -9.25
C LEU A 126 -31.46 6.40 -9.25
N ASP A 127 -30.95 7.20 -10.18
CA ASP A 127 -31.78 8.32 -10.60
C ASP A 127 -32.92 7.69 -11.42
N SER A 128 -34.17 8.04 -11.12
CA SER A 128 -35.37 7.43 -11.73
C SER A 128 -35.48 7.67 -13.25
N SER A 129 -34.48 8.34 -13.83
CA SER A 129 -34.29 8.67 -15.23
C SER A 129 -33.06 7.99 -15.87
N SER A 130 -32.26 7.20 -15.14
CA SER A 130 -31.03 6.59 -15.64
C SER A 130 -30.99 5.07 -15.40
N PRO A 131 -30.64 4.23 -16.40
CA PRO A 131 -30.51 2.80 -16.22
C PRO A 131 -29.49 2.47 -15.12
N SER A 132 -29.63 1.28 -14.52
CA SER A 132 -28.71 0.75 -13.52
C SER A 132 -27.24 0.98 -13.93
N GLN A 133 -26.42 1.42 -12.96
CA GLN A 133 -24.98 1.64 -13.16
C GLN A 133 -24.36 0.43 -13.90
N PRO A 134 -23.59 0.63 -14.98
CA PRO A 134 -22.96 -0.48 -15.70
C PRO A 134 -22.15 -1.36 -14.73
N PRO A 135 -22.24 -2.70 -14.83
CA PRO A 135 -21.54 -3.62 -13.92
C PRO A 135 -20.04 -3.35 -13.82
N GLU A 136 -19.43 -2.88 -14.90
CA GLU A 136 -18.03 -2.47 -15.00
C GLU A 136 -17.69 -1.26 -14.10
N GLU A 137 -18.52 -0.21 -14.15
CA GLU A 137 -18.36 0.96 -13.28
C GLU A 137 -18.63 0.62 -11.83
N ARG A 138 -19.60 -0.26 -11.58
CA ARG A 138 -19.89 -0.81 -10.25
C ARG A 138 -18.67 -1.56 -9.71
N ALA A 139 -18.08 -2.45 -10.51
CA ALA A 139 -16.89 -3.22 -10.14
C ALA A 139 -15.68 -2.33 -9.87
N TYR A 140 -15.44 -1.33 -10.72
CA TYR A 140 -14.39 -0.34 -10.49
C TYR A 140 -14.61 0.46 -9.20
N GLY A 141 -15.83 0.95 -8.98
CA GLY A 141 -16.19 1.68 -7.76
C GLY A 141 -16.00 0.84 -6.49
N VAL A 142 -16.43 -0.42 -6.51
CA VAL A 142 -16.22 -1.38 -5.41
C VAL A 142 -14.72 -1.65 -5.22
N TRP A 143 -13.97 -1.89 -6.28
CA TRP A 143 -12.54 -2.16 -6.19
C TRP A 143 -11.78 -1.00 -5.52
N VAL A 144 -12.05 0.23 -5.96
CA VAL A 144 -11.45 1.44 -5.38
C VAL A 144 -11.79 1.56 -3.89
N SER A 145 -13.07 1.41 -3.51
CA SER A 145 -13.48 1.54 -2.12
C SER A 145 -12.87 0.46 -1.24
N GLU A 146 -12.87 -0.79 -1.69
CA GLU A 146 -12.31 -1.91 -0.93
C GLU A 146 -10.80 -1.74 -0.71
N VAL A 147 -10.07 -1.30 -1.74
CA VAL A 147 -8.64 -1.01 -1.60
C VAL A 147 -8.41 0.16 -0.63
N MET A 148 -9.22 1.21 -0.66
CA MET A 148 -9.12 2.33 0.28
C MET A 148 -9.45 1.91 1.72
N LEU A 149 -10.47 1.09 1.93
CA LEU A 149 -10.95 0.66 3.26
C LEU A 149 -10.01 -0.30 3.98
N GLN A 150 -9.05 -0.91 3.28
CA GLN A 150 -8.00 -1.70 3.92
C GLN A 150 -7.26 -0.89 4.99
N GLN A 151 -7.46 -1.27 6.25
CA GLN A 151 -6.84 -0.61 7.42
C GLN A 151 -7.11 0.90 7.52
N THR A 152 -8.19 1.39 6.92
CA THR A 152 -8.58 2.81 6.94
C THR A 152 -10.04 2.93 7.34
N ARG A 153 -10.38 3.93 8.16
CA ARG A 153 -11.76 4.12 8.64
C ARG A 153 -12.66 4.66 7.54
N VAL A 154 -13.91 4.19 7.51
CA VAL A 154 -14.96 4.59 6.55
C VAL A 154 -15.06 6.12 6.41
N GLN A 155 -15.14 6.85 7.53
CA GLN A 155 -15.30 8.31 7.51
C GLN A 155 -14.17 9.04 6.77
N THR A 156 -12.94 8.54 6.91
CA THR A 156 -11.79 9.08 6.20
C THR A 156 -11.90 8.77 4.70
N VAL A 157 -12.28 7.54 4.35
CA VAL A 157 -12.34 7.08 2.96
C VAL A 157 -13.36 7.85 2.13
N ILE A 158 -14.51 8.27 2.69
CA ILE A 158 -15.56 9.01 1.97
C ILE A 158 -15.00 10.18 1.13
N GLN A 159 -14.19 11.05 1.74
CA GLN A 159 -13.62 12.21 1.05
C GLN A 159 -12.60 11.83 -0.03
N TYR A 160 -11.82 10.78 0.19
CA TYR A 160 -10.83 10.32 -0.79
C TYR A 160 -11.50 9.63 -1.96
N TYR A 161 -12.49 8.78 -1.68
CA TYR A 161 -13.27 8.09 -2.70
C TYR A 161 -13.97 9.09 -3.62
N ASN A 162 -14.67 10.09 -3.06
CA ASN A 162 -15.37 11.07 -3.88
C ASN A 162 -14.42 11.86 -4.80
N ARG A 163 -13.28 12.32 -4.29
CA ARG A 163 -12.27 13.01 -5.11
C ARG A 163 -11.64 12.09 -6.16
N TRP A 164 -11.37 10.84 -5.79
CA TRP A 164 -10.82 9.82 -6.69
C TRP A 164 -11.78 9.53 -7.84
N MET A 165 -13.04 9.23 -7.54
CA MET A 165 -14.06 8.92 -8.54
C MET A 165 -14.43 10.14 -9.38
N HIS A 166 -14.26 11.36 -8.86
CA HIS A 166 -14.40 12.58 -9.67
C HIS A 166 -13.26 12.72 -10.70
N LYS A 167 -11.99 12.47 -10.30
CA LYS A 167 -10.84 12.58 -11.20
C LYS A 167 -10.75 11.42 -12.19
N TRP A 168 -11.00 10.19 -11.71
CA TRP A 168 -10.92 8.96 -12.49
C TRP A 168 -12.22 8.16 -12.32
N PRO A 169 -13.29 8.52 -13.05
CA PRO A 169 -14.61 7.90 -12.89
C PRO A 169 -14.65 6.45 -13.41
N THR A 170 -13.75 6.09 -14.34
CA THR A 170 -13.66 4.73 -14.90
C THR A 170 -12.24 4.20 -14.84
N LEU A 171 -12.11 2.89 -14.98
CA LEU A 171 -10.83 2.18 -15.03
C LEU A 171 -9.94 2.68 -16.18
N HIS A 172 -10.52 3.10 -17.31
CA HIS A 172 -9.78 3.67 -18.43
C HIS A 172 -9.08 4.98 -18.04
N PHE A 173 -9.78 5.90 -17.37
CA PHE A 173 -9.18 7.15 -16.88
C PHE A 173 -8.03 6.88 -15.89
N LEU A 174 -8.21 5.95 -14.96
CA LEU A 174 -7.15 5.58 -14.03
C LEU A 174 -5.94 4.98 -14.75
N SER A 175 -6.16 4.13 -15.76
CA SER A 175 -5.07 3.46 -16.48
C SER A 175 -4.10 4.43 -17.17
N GLN A 176 -4.58 5.62 -17.55
CA GLN A 176 -3.79 6.67 -18.19
C GLN A 176 -3.05 7.55 -17.18
N ALA A 177 -3.36 7.45 -15.89
CA ALA A 177 -2.74 8.26 -14.87
C ALA A 177 -1.25 7.92 -14.68
N SER A 178 -0.48 8.93 -14.30
CA SER A 178 0.88 8.73 -13.81
C SER A 178 0.86 8.24 -12.35
N LEU A 179 1.93 7.55 -11.94
CA LEU A 179 2.08 7.12 -10.54
C LEU A 179 2.17 8.33 -9.59
N GLU A 180 2.72 9.46 -10.06
CA GLU A 180 2.82 10.68 -9.25
C GLU A 180 1.43 11.24 -8.94
N GLU A 181 0.56 11.38 -9.93
CA GLU A 181 -0.82 11.83 -9.70
C GLU A 181 -1.61 10.87 -8.79
N VAL A 182 -1.43 9.56 -8.95
CA VAL A 182 -2.06 8.56 -8.08
C VAL A 182 -1.57 8.70 -6.65
N ASN A 183 -0.27 8.87 -6.44
CA ASN A 183 0.30 9.11 -5.11
C ASN A 183 -0.23 10.41 -4.50
N GLU A 184 -0.42 11.45 -5.31
CA GLU A 184 -0.97 12.72 -4.85
C GLU A 184 -2.43 12.59 -4.38
N MET A 185 -3.26 11.91 -5.15
CA MET A 185 -4.65 11.66 -4.78
C MET A 185 -4.78 10.74 -3.56
N TRP A 186 -3.80 9.84 -3.36
CA TRP A 186 -3.73 8.93 -2.20
C TRP A 186 -3.07 9.55 -0.95
N ALA A 187 -2.47 10.73 -1.09
CA ALA A 187 -1.64 11.32 -0.05
C ALA A 187 -2.42 11.53 1.24
N GLY A 188 -2.00 10.85 2.30
CA GLY A 188 -2.65 10.88 3.62
C GLY A 188 -3.42 9.62 4.00
N LEU A 189 -3.76 8.74 3.05
CA LEU A 189 -4.40 7.43 3.35
C LEU A 189 -3.41 6.38 3.89
N GLY A 190 -2.12 6.55 3.63
CA GLY A 190 -1.09 5.57 3.98
C GLY A 190 -1.16 4.30 3.11
N TYR A 191 -0.19 3.41 3.33
CA TYR A 191 -0.04 2.16 2.56
C TYR A 191 -0.09 2.36 1.03
N TYR A 192 0.75 3.27 0.51
CA TYR A 192 0.75 3.74 -0.88
C TYR A 192 0.93 2.64 -1.94
N ARG A 193 1.51 1.49 -1.56
CA ARG A 193 1.56 0.30 -2.43
C ARG A 193 0.16 -0.11 -2.93
N ARG A 194 -0.89 0.12 -2.14
CA ARG A 194 -2.29 -0.11 -2.54
C ARG A 194 -2.69 0.72 -3.76
N ALA A 195 -2.38 2.01 -3.76
CA ALA A 195 -2.67 2.92 -4.87
C ALA A 195 -1.89 2.55 -6.13
N ARG A 196 -0.60 2.18 -5.96
CA ARG A 196 0.24 1.70 -7.05
C ARG A 196 -0.34 0.44 -7.68
N PHE A 197 -0.74 -0.55 -6.88
CA PHE A 197 -1.33 -1.79 -7.40
C PHE A 197 -2.69 -1.56 -8.06
N LEU A 198 -3.48 -0.61 -7.56
CA LEU A 198 -4.73 -0.20 -8.22
C LEU A 198 -4.46 0.37 -9.63
N LEU A 199 -3.42 1.22 -9.79
CA LEU A 199 -2.99 1.72 -11.09
C LEU A 199 -2.46 0.63 -12.01
N GLU A 200 -1.56 -0.24 -11.51
CA GLU A 200 -0.99 -1.36 -12.27
C GLU A 200 -2.07 -2.33 -12.73
N GLY A 201 -2.99 -2.70 -11.84
CA GLY A 201 -4.11 -3.56 -12.17
C GLY A 201 -5.06 -2.91 -13.17
N ALA A 202 -5.33 -1.60 -13.06
CA ALA A 202 -6.16 -0.89 -14.04
C ALA A 202 -5.51 -0.92 -15.43
N LYS A 203 -4.20 -0.68 -15.52
CA LYS A 203 -3.44 -0.82 -16.78
C LYS A 203 -3.52 -2.23 -17.36
N MET A 204 -3.40 -3.25 -16.51
CA MET A 204 -3.53 -4.65 -16.92
C MET A 204 -4.91 -4.96 -17.50
N VAL A 205 -5.99 -4.53 -16.83
CA VAL A 205 -7.37 -4.77 -17.29
C VAL A 205 -7.66 -4.03 -18.60
N VAL A 206 -7.21 -2.78 -18.77
CA VAL A 206 -7.34 -2.04 -20.05
C VAL A 206 -6.60 -2.75 -21.17
N ALA A 207 -5.36 -3.17 -20.94
CA ALA A 207 -4.56 -3.89 -21.93
C ALA A 207 -5.22 -5.22 -22.37
N GLY A 208 -5.98 -5.86 -21.47
CA GLY A 208 -6.78 -7.05 -21.75
C GLY A 208 -8.13 -6.82 -22.44
N GLY A 209 -8.38 -5.60 -22.95
CA GLY A 209 -9.65 -5.25 -23.63
C GLY A 209 -10.66 -4.52 -22.75
N GLY A 210 -10.28 -4.09 -21.54
CA GLY A 210 -11.05 -3.15 -20.72
C GLY A 210 -12.29 -3.71 -20.03
N ARG A 211 -12.52 -5.02 -20.07
CA ARG A 211 -13.62 -5.69 -19.36
C ARG A 211 -13.14 -6.24 -18.02
N PHE A 212 -13.87 -5.97 -16.94
CA PHE A 212 -13.56 -6.52 -15.63
C PHE A 212 -13.74 -8.04 -15.63
N PRO A 213 -12.81 -8.80 -15.04
CA PRO A 213 -13.06 -10.20 -14.76
C PRO A 213 -14.21 -10.35 -13.76
N LYS A 214 -15.09 -11.33 -14.01
CA LYS A 214 -16.34 -11.48 -13.25
C LYS A 214 -16.22 -12.50 -12.12
N THR A 215 -15.20 -13.35 -12.16
CA THR A 215 -15.02 -14.46 -11.22
C THR A 215 -13.84 -14.20 -10.28
N VAL A 216 -13.91 -14.73 -9.06
CA VAL A 216 -12.80 -14.68 -8.08
C VAL A 216 -11.51 -15.26 -8.67
N SER A 217 -11.61 -16.36 -9.41
CA SER A 217 -10.45 -17.03 -10.03
C SER A 217 -9.68 -16.12 -10.97
N GLU A 218 -10.38 -15.32 -11.79
CA GLU A 218 -9.76 -14.40 -12.72
C GLU A 218 -9.32 -13.11 -12.05
N LEU A 219 -10.13 -12.57 -11.13
CA LEU A 219 -9.81 -11.36 -10.37
C LEU A 219 -8.50 -11.50 -9.58
N ARG A 220 -8.23 -12.67 -9.00
CA ARG A 220 -6.99 -12.97 -8.27
C ARG A 220 -5.73 -12.92 -9.13
N LYS A 221 -5.85 -12.96 -10.46
CA LYS A 221 -4.71 -12.81 -11.38
C LYS A 221 -4.24 -11.35 -11.48
N ILE A 222 -5.09 -10.39 -11.10
CA ILE A 222 -4.75 -8.97 -11.11
C ILE A 222 -3.89 -8.64 -9.90
N GLN A 223 -2.76 -7.98 -10.14
CA GLN A 223 -1.83 -7.61 -9.09
C GLN A 223 -2.50 -6.74 -8.01
N GLY A 224 -2.33 -7.14 -6.75
CA GLY A 224 -2.91 -6.44 -5.59
C GLY A 224 -4.35 -6.83 -5.26
N ILE A 225 -5.00 -7.68 -6.06
CA ILE A 225 -6.30 -8.26 -5.72
C ILE A 225 -6.08 -9.61 -5.02
N GLY A 226 -6.29 -9.64 -3.71
CA GLY A 226 -6.34 -10.87 -2.92
C GLY A 226 -7.76 -11.42 -2.75
N ASP A 227 -7.89 -12.52 -2.03
CA ASP A 227 -9.14 -13.29 -1.86
C ASP A 227 -10.32 -12.42 -1.39
N TYR A 228 -10.07 -11.56 -0.41
CA TYR A 228 -11.05 -10.59 0.08
C TYR A 228 -11.56 -9.66 -1.03
N THR A 229 -10.64 -8.97 -1.71
CA THR A 229 -10.99 -7.97 -2.73
C THR A 229 -11.65 -8.64 -3.94
N ALA A 230 -11.17 -9.82 -4.34
CA ALA A 230 -11.76 -10.61 -5.42
C ALA A 230 -13.21 -11.01 -5.09
N GLY A 231 -13.44 -11.58 -3.89
CA GLY A 231 -14.78 -11.95 -3.43
C GLY A 231 -15.70 -10.75 -3.33
N ALA A 232 -15.18 -9.60 -2.87
CA ALA A 232 -15.98 -8.38 -2.73
C ALA A 232 -16.43 -7.85 -4.09
N ILE A 233 -15.52 -7.74 -5.06
CA ILE A 233 -15.88 -7.31 -6.42
C ILE A 233 -16.85 -8.31 -7.06
N ALA A 234 -16.51 -9.60 -7.04
CA ALA A 234 -17.30 -10.62 -7.71
C ALA A 234 -18.72 -10.74 -7.16
N SER A 235 -18.87 -10.76 -5.83
CA SER A 235 -20.20 -10.86 -5.21
C SER A 235 -21.01 -9.56 -5.31
N ILE A 236 -20.39 -8.39 -5.12
CA ILE A 236 -21.10 -7.10 -5.06
C ILE A 236 -21.45 -6.58 -6.47
N ALA A 237 -20.56 -6.75 -7.45
CA ALA A 237 -20.75 -6.20 -8.79
C ALA A 237 -21.29 -7.23 -9.78
N PHE A 238 -20.94 -8.52 -9.62
CA PHE A 238 -21.26 -9.57 -10.59
C PHE A 238 -22.16 -10.69 -10.05
N GLY A 239 -22.52 -10.65 -8.76
CA GLY A 239 -23.41 -11.63 -8.16
C GLY A 239 -22.81 -13.03 -8.01
N GLU A 240 -21.48 -13.18 -8.05
CA GLU A 240 -20.86 -14.48 -7.79
C GLU A 240 -21.12 -14.90 -6.33
N VAL A 241 -21.56 -16.15 -6.13
CA VAL A 241 -21.89 -16.70 -4.81
C VAL A 241 -20.60 -17.15 -4.11
N VAL A 242 -19.86 -16.16 -3.59
CA VAL A 242 -18.57 -16.35 -2.92
C VAL A 242 -18.49 -15.55 -1.62
N PRO A 243 -17.78 -16.05 -0.59
CA PRO A 243 -17.66 -15.35 0.68
C PRO A 243 -16.67 -14.19 0.60
N VAL A 244 -16.87 -13.22 1.48
CA VAL A 244 -15.94 -12.14 1.77
C VAL A 244 -15.63 -12.15 3.25
N VAL A 245 -14.35 -12.24 3.62
CA VAL A 245 -13.94 -12.34 5.03
C VAL A 245 -12.92 -11.26 5.38
N ASP A 246 -13.35 -10.25 6.14
CA ASP A 246 -12.49 -9.28 6.81
C ASP A 246 -12.43 -9.52 8.33
N GLY A 247 -11.80 -8.59 9.07
CA GLY A 247 -11.77 -8.63 10.53
C GLY A 247 -13.14 -8.48 11.21
N ASN A 248 -14.14 -7.90 10.52
CA ASN A 248 -15.52 -7.82 11.02
C ASN A 248 -16.21 -9.17 10.88
N VAL A 249 -16.15 -9.77 9.69
CA VAL A 249 -16.73 -11.08 9.40
C VAL A 249 -16.08 -12.18 10.24
N ILE A 250 -14.75 -12.17 10.40
CA ILE A 250 -14.05 -13.08 11.32
C ILE A 250 -14.69 -13.01 12.71
N ARG A 251 -14.83 -11.81 13.27
CA ARG A 251 -15.39 -11.63 14.61
C ARG A 251 -16.83 -12.11 14.71
N VAL A 252 -17.66 -11.80 13.72
CA VAL A 252 -19.07 -12.23 13.67
C VAL A 252 -19.15 -13.75 13.66
N ILE A 253 -18.45 -14.42 12.74
CA ILE A 253 -18.46 -15.88 12.61
C ILE A 253 -17.93 -16.54 13.88
N THR A 254 -16.82 -16.05 14.43
CA THR A 254 -16.25 -16.63 15.65
C THR A 254 -17.16 -16.49 16.86
N ARG A 255 -18.01 -15.44 16.91
CA ARG A 255 -19.01 -15.29 17.97
C ARG A 255 -20.24 -16.15 17.73
N LEU A 256 -20.72 -16.23 16.48
CA LEU A 256 -21.82 -17.13 16.11
C LEU A 256 -21.50 -18.59 16.49
N ARG A 257 -20.23 -19.00 16.38
CA ARG A 257 -19.77 -20.37 16.64
C ARG A 257 -18.95 -20.57 17.90
N ALA A 258 -18.80 -19.55 18.75
CA ALA A 258 -17.97 -19.59 19.96
C ALA A 258 -16.55 -20.16 19.70
N ILE A 259 -15.90 -19.70 18.62
CA ILE A 259 -14.55 -20.12 18.22
C ILE A 259 -13.52 -19.24 18.94
N SER A 260 -12.88 -19.77 19.99
CA SER A 260 -11.84 -19.07 20.77
C SER A 260 -10.41 -19.31 20.23
N ALA A 261 -10.29 -19.45 18.92
CA ALA A 261 -9.00 -19.65 18.25
C ALA A 261 -8.35 -18.30 17.88
N ASN A 262 -7.04 -18.33 17.62
CA ASN A 262 -6.30 -17.15 17.16
C ASN A 262 -6.79 -16.75 15.75
N PRO A 263 -7.40 -15.56 15.57
CA PRO A 263 -8.00 -15.16 14.30
C PRO A 263 -6.97 -14.82 13.21
N LYS A 264 -5.67 -14.93 13.50
CA LYS A 264 -4.58 -14.74 12.53
C LYS A 264 -3.91 -16.03 12.11
N ASP A 265 -4.25 -17.15 12.76
CA ASP A 265 -3.74 -18.45 12.36
C ASP A 265 -4.35 -18.89 11.01
N LEU A 266 -3.52 -19.45 10.13
CA LEU A 266 -3.93 -19.76 8.76
C LEU A 266 -5.01 -20.85 8.72
N VAL A 267 -4.93 -21.85 9.59
CA VAL A 267 -5.91 -22.94 9.67
C VAL A 267 -7.24 -22.38 10.17
N THR A 268 -7.19 -21.58 11.24
CA THR A 268 -8.38 -20.89 11.79
C THR A 268 -9.06 -20.01 10.73
N VAL A 269 -8.29 -19.19 10.01
CA VAL A 269 -8.81 -18.34 8.93
C VAL A 269 -9.46 -19.18 7.83
N LYS A 270 -8.82 -20.26 7.37
CA LYS A 270 -9.41 -21.17 6.36
C LYS A 270 -10.74 -21.76 6.83
N LYS A 271 -10.85 -22.20 8.09
CA LYS A 271 -12.11 -22.69 8.69
C LYS A 271 -13.19 -21.60 8.66
N ILE A 272 -12.85 -20.37 9.03
CA ILE A 272 -13.77 -19.22 8.98
C ILE A 272 -14.22 -18.91 7.54
N TRP A 273 -13.34 -19.02 6.55
CA TRP A 273 -13.73 -18.86 5.14
C TRP A 273 -14.74 -19.91 4.69
N LYS A 274 -14.59 -21.17 5.11
CA LYS A 274 -15.57 -22.24 4.83
C LYS A 274 -16.92 -21.95 5.49
N LEU A 275 -16.91 -21.47 6.75
CA LEU A 275 -18.11 -21.07 7.48
C LEU A 275 -18.81 -19.87 6.82
N ALA A 276 -18.04 -18.87 6.38
CA ALA A 276 -18.58 -17.74 5.62
C ALA A 276 -19.24 -18.21 4.33
N ALA A 277 -18.63 -19.16 3.62
CA ALA A 277 -19.15 -19.72 2.37
C ALA A 277 -20.53 -20.38 2.56
N GLN A 278 -20.75 -21.07 3.69
CA GLN A 278 -22.05 -21.65 4.03
C GLN A 278 -23.13 -20.56 4.16
N LEU A 279 -22.77 -19.40 4.72
CA LEU A 279 -23.71 -18.31 4.92
C LEU A 279 -24.06 -17.55 3.64
N VAL A 280 -23.19 -17.50 2.63
CA VAL A 280 -23.42 -16.69 1.41
C VAL A 280 -24.79 -16.96 0.79
N ASP A 281 -25.58 -15.91 0.62
CA ASP A 281 -26.92 -16.02 0.05
C ASP A 281 -26.83 -16.28 -1.47
N PRO A 282 -27.53 -17.30 -2.01
CA PRO A 282 -27.44 -17.64 -3.43
C PRO A 282 -28.12 -16.62 -4.35
N ILE A 283 -28.98 -15.74 -3.83
CA ILE A 283 -29.75 -14.74 -4.60
C ILE A 283 -29.11 -13.36 -4.48
N ARG A 284 -28.62 -13.00 -3.28
CA ARG A 284 -28.08 -11.68 -2.92
C ARG A 284 -26.68 -11.79 -2.28
N PRO A 285 -25.70 -12.47 -2.91
CA PRO A 285 -24.40 -12.75 -2.28
C PRO A 285 -23.65 -11.47 -1.88
N GLY A 286 -23.67 -10.45 -2.75
CA GLY A 286 -23.04 -9.15 -2.48
C GLY A 286 -23.69 -8.36 -1.35
N ASP A 287 -25.02 -8.44 -1.19
CA ASP A 287 -25.71 -7.76 -0.09
C ASP A 287 -25.44 -8.49 1.22
N LEU A 288 -25.43 -9.83 1.26
CA LEU A 288 -25.13 -10.57 2.48
C LEU A 288 -23.68 -10.36 2.93
N ASN A 289 -22.71 -10.40 2.02
CA ASN A 289 -21.32 -10.10 2.36
C ASN A 289 -21.19 -8.69 2.98
N GLN A 290 -21.88 -7.70 2.41
CA GLN A 290 -21.92 -6.35 2.98
C GLN A 290 -22.69 -6.29 4.30
N ALA A 291 -23.75 -7.08 4.46
CA ALA A 291 -24.51 -7.19 5.70
C ALA A 291 -23.64 -7.72 6.83
N LEU A 292 -22.87 -8.78 6.61
CA LEU A 292 -21.93 -9.33 7.60
C LEU A 292 -20.85 -8.30 8.00
N MET A 293 -20.26 -7.60 7.02
CA MET A 293 -19.28 -6.55 7.28
C MET A 293 -19.88 -5.38 8.06
N GLU A 294 -21.06 -4.90 7.65
CA GLU A 294 -21.78 -3.80 8.31
C GLU A 294 -22.19 -4.17 9.73
N PHE A 295 -22.78 -5.36 9.89
CA PHE A 295 -23.23 -5.91 11.16
C PHE A 295 -22.07 -6.04 12.15
N GLY A 296 -20.92 -6.55 11.70
CA GLY A 296 -19.72 -6.55 12.52
C GLY A 296 -19.28 -5.13 12.88
N ALA A 297 -19.33 -4.19 11.94
CA ALA A 297 -18.88 -2.82 12.17
C ALA A 297 -19.77 -2.01 13.14
N THR A 298 -21.09 -2.24 13.15
CA THR A 298 -22.05 -1.37 13.87
C THR A 298 -22.78 -2.04 15.03
N VAL A 299 -22.98 -3.36 15.01
CA VAL A 299 -23.74 -4.09 16.04
C VAL A 299 -22.82 -5.01 16.82
N CYS A 300 -22.17 -5.96 16.15
CA CYS A 300 -21.27 -6.93 16.75
C CYS A 300 -19.86 -6.34 16.90
N THR A 301 -19.73 -5.22 17.63
CA THR A 301 -18.48 -4.46 17.73
C THR A 301 -17.43 -5.15 18.62
N PRO A 302 -16.13 -4.80 18.53
CA PRO A 302 -15.07 -5.49 19.28
C PRO A 302 -15.23 -5.47 20.80
N LEU A 303 -15.62 -4.34 21.38
CA LEU A 303 -15.64 -4.14 22.85
C LEU A 303 -17.04 -4.14 23.45
N ASN A 304 -18.00 -3.47 22.81
CA ASN A 304 -19.35 -3.28 23.35
C ASN A 304 -20.38 -3.71 22.29
N PRO A 305 -20.51 -5.03 22.01
CA PRO A 305 -21.50 -5.48 21.04
C PRO A 305 -22.92 -5.27 21.57
N SER A 306 -23.83 -4.81 20.71
CA SER A 306 -25.24 -4.58 21.05
C SER A 306 -26.05 -5.88 21.01
N CYS A 307 -25.70 -6.85 21.87
CA CYS A 307 -26.28 -8.21 21.84
C CYS A 307 -27.79 -8.23 22.10
N SER A 308 -28.31 -7.30 22.90
CA SER A 308 -29.76 -7.23 23.24
C SER A 308 -30.64 -6.86 22.06
N SER A 309 -30.13 -6.11 21.08
CA SER A 309 -30.83 -5.72 19.85
C SER A 309 -30.28 -6.43 18.61
N CYS A 310 -29.47 -7.49 18.81
CA CYS A 310 -28.84 -8.21 17.73
C CYS A 310 -29.86 -9.11 16.99
N PRO A 311 -30.07 -8.92 15.67
CA PRO A 311 -31.01 -9.74 14.89
C PRO A 311 -30.60 -11.22 14.78
N ALA A 312 -29.32 -11.53 14.99
CA ALA A 312 -28.79 -12.90 14.96
C ALA A 312 -28.53 -13.48 16.37
N SER A 313 -29.06 -12.85 17.43
CA SER A 313 -28.80 -13.26 18.82
C SER A 313 -29.24 -14.70 19.13
N GLY A 314 -30.38 -15.14 18.58
CA GLY A 314 -30.90 -16.50 18.73
C GLY A 314 -30.00 -17.59 18.12
N HIS A 315 -29.04 -17.21 17.28
CA HIS A 315 -28.08 -18.11 16.63
C HIS A 315 -26.63 -17.89 17.11
N CYS A 316 -26.43 -17.10 18.17
CA CYS A 316 -25.11 -16.72 18.65
C CYS A 316 -24.64 -17.63 19.79
N HIS A 317 -23.77 -18.60 19.48
CA HIS A 317 -23.27 -19.53 20.49
C HIS A 317 -22.46 -18.81 21.59
N ALA A 318 -21.66 -17.79 21.24
CA ALA A 318 -20.92 -17.03 22.26
C ALA A 318 -21.85 -16.30 23.23
N LEU A 319 -23.02 -15.82 22.76
CA LEU A 319 -24.03 -15.20 23.62
C LEU A 319 -24.70 -16.23 24.52
N SER A 320 -25.06 -17.40 23.96
CA SER A 320 -25.63 -18.50 24.75
C SER A 320 -24.67 -18.95 25.84
N VAL A 321 -23.39 -19.19 25.52
CA VAL A 321 -22.37 -19.58 26.51
C VAL A 321 -22.20 -18.50 27.58
N SER A 322 -22.12 -17.22 27.21
CA SER A 322 -22.00 -16.11 28.16
C SER A 322 -23.23 -15.97 29.09
N GLY A 323 -24.41 -16.39 28.62
CA GLY A 323 -25.63 -16.43 29.45
C GLY A 323 -25.63 -17.60 30.47
N HIS A 324 -24.90 -18.68 30.20
CA HIS A 324 -24.77 -19.84 31.09
C HIS A 324 -23.56 -19.77 32.03
N ASP A 325 -22.48 -19.12 31.60
CA ASP A 325 -21.24 -18.97 32.37
C ASP A 325 -20.83 -17.48 32.43
N SER A 326 -20.93 -16.89 33.62
CA SER A 326 -20.61 -15.48 33.86
C SER A 326 -19.13 -15.14 33.69
N LEU A 327 -18.24 -16.15 33.70
CA LEU A 327 -16.80 -15.98 33.47
C LEU A 327 -16.46 -15.81 31.99
N VAL A 328 -17.36 -16.20 31.08
CA VAL A 328 -17.15 -16.12 29.64
C VAL A 328 -17.95 -14.97 29.07
N GLN A 329 -17.29 -14.10 28.31
CA GLN A 329 -17.92 -12.96 27.64
C GLN A 329 -17.95 -13.18 26.14
N VAL A 330 -18.96 -12.63 25.45
CA VAL A 330 -19.02 -12.62 23.98
C VAL A 330 -17.75 -12.01 23.36
N THR A 331 -17.09 -11.10 24.09
CA THR A 331 -15.86 -10.41 23.66
C THR A 331 -14.59 -11.26 23.78
N ASP A 332 -14.67 -12.45 24.38
CA ASP A 332 -13.57 -13.42 24.40
C ASP A 332 -13.42 -14.16 23.07
N PHE A 333 -14.41 -14.01 22.17
CA PHE A 333 -14.41 -14.56 20.82
C PHE A 333 -14.24 -13.44 19.77
N PRO A 334 -13.22 -13.49 18.91
CA PRO A 334 -12.11 -14.45 18.90
C PRO A 334 -11.05 -14.13 19.97
N ALA A 335 -10.12 -15.05 20.18
CA ALA A 335 -9.04 -14.86 21.15
C ALA A 335 -8.20 -13.61 20.87
N LYS A 336 -7.85 -12.86 21.93
CA LYS A 336 -7.03 -11.66 21.83
C LYS A 336 -5.61 -12.00 21.41
N VAL A 337 -5.15 -11.41 20.30
CA VAL A 337 -3.79 -11.60 19.81
C VAL A 337 -2.86 -10.54 20.38
N MET A 338 -1.76 -10.97 21.02
CA MET A 338 -0.71 -10.08 21.47
C MET A 338 -0.09 -9.31 20.29
N LYS A 339 0.05 -7.99 20.43
CA LYS A 339 0.68 -7.16 19.39
C LYS A 339 2.19 -7.30 19.47
N VAL A 340 2.82 -7.50 18.31
CA VAL A 340 4.29 -7.49 18.18
C VAL A 340 4.81 -6.10 18.55
N LYS A 341 5.91 -6.03 19.32
CA LYS A 341 6.56 -4.76 19.66
C LYS A 341 7.07 -4.07 18.39
N GLN A 342 6.87 -2.76 18.31
CA GLN A 342 7.33 -1.96 17.18
C GLN A 342 8.83 -1.76 17.26
N ARG A 343 9.52 -1.74 16.12
CA ARG A 343 10.94 -1.35 16.07
C ARG A 343 11.08 0.17 16.21
N HIS A 344 12.19 0.63 16.80
CA HIS A 344 12.47 2.05 17.00
C HIS A 344 13.57 2.47 16.02
N ASP A 345 13.21 3.34 15.08
CA ASP A 345 14.13 3.86 14.06
C ASP A 345 14.35 5.36 14.28
N PHE A 346 15.48 5.89 13.81
CA PHE A 346 15.85 7.30 13.93
C PHE A 346 16.22 7.87 12.56
N SER A 347 15.84 9.12 12.28
CA SER A 347 16.17 9.78 11.01
C SER A 347 16.46 11.26 11.19
N ALA A 348 17.54 11.73 10.57
CA ALA A 348 17.79 13.15 10.36
C ALA A 348 17.15 13.59 9.05
N VAL A 349 16.38 14.69 9.09
CA VAL A 349 15.73 15.32 7.95
C VAL A 349 16.21 16.76 7.84
N CYS A 350 16.64 17.15 6.65
CA CYS A 350 17.09 18.51 6.35
C CYS A 350 16.14 19.16 5.33
N VAL A 351 15.41 20.18 5.77
CA VAL A 351 14.63 21.05 4.88
C VAL A 351 15.59 22.04 4.25
N VAL A 352 15.95 21.81 2.99
CA VAL A 352 16.86 22.67 2.24
C VAL A 352 16.06 23.71 1.46
N GLU A 353 16.22 24.98 1.82
CA GLU A 353 15.65 26.13 1.12
C GLU A 353 16.74 26.85 0.32
N LEU A 354 16.50 27.00 -0.97
CA LEU A 354 17.39 27.65 -1.93
C LEU A 354 16.84 29.05 -2.22
N LEU A 355 17.65 30.08 -1.97
CA LEU A 355 17.30 31.46 -2.32
C LEU A 355 17.78 31.76 -3.75
N GLY A 356 16.85 32.19 -4.61
CA GLY A 356 17.12 32.67 -5.97
C GLY A 356 17.95 33.95 -6.02
N GLY A 357 18.66 34.14 -7.15
CA GLY A 357 19.66 35.20 -7.35
C GLY A 357 19.19 36.44 -8.12
N GLN A 358 17.91 36.59 -8.48
CA GLN A 358 17.42 37.79 -9.15
C GLN A 358 16.22 38.40 -8.42
N LYS A 359 16.37 39.66 -7.98
CA LYS A 359 15.24 40.54 -7.72
C LYS A 359 14.61 40.82 -9.08
N THR A 360 13.42 40.29 -9.36
CA THR A 360 12.57 40.84 -10.42
C THR A 360 12.18 42.26 -10.01
N LEU A 361 12.19 43.18 -10.98
CA LEU A 361 11.80 44.58 -10.79
C LEU A 361 10.31 44.76 -10.44
N GLU A 362 9.54 43.67 -10.44
CA GLU A 362 8.15 43.63 -10.05
C GLU A 362 7.93 42.54 -8.98
N GLY A 363 7.48 42.96 -7.80
CA GLY A 363 6.71 42.13 -6.86
C GLY A 363 7.47 41.36 -5.77
N ASN A 364 7.02 41.54 -4.52
CA ASN A 364 7.47 40.96 -3.25
C ASN A 364 7.39 39.42 -3.10
N GLN A 365 7.60 38.61 -4.14
CA GLN A 365 7.72 37.15 -3.96
C GLN A 365 9.16 36.76 -3.69
N SER A 366 9.41 36.19 -2.50
CA SER A 366 10.69 35.53 -2.23
C SER A 366 10.83 34.36 -3.20
N ASP A 367 11.79 34.40 -4.12
CA ASP A 367 12.16 33.30 -5.04
C ASP A 367 12.87 32.17 -4.25
N SER A 368 12.25 31.71 -3.16
CA SER A 368 12.73 30.61 -2.34
C SER A 368 12.10 29.30 -2.81
N ARG A 369 12.94 28.30 -3.03
CA ARG A 369 12.54 26.97 -3.48
C ARG A 369 13.05 25.91 -2.51
N PHE A 370 12.30 24.84 -2.35
CA PHE A 370 12.63 23.73 -1.47
C PHE A 370 13.09 22.52 -2.29
N LEU A 371 14.19 21.91 -1.86
CA LEU A 371 14.69 20.67 -2.46
C LEU A 371 13.90 19.47 -1.94
N LEU A 372 13.37 18.69 -2.87
CA LEU A 372 12.75 17.40 -2.61
C LEU A 372 13.50 16.31 -3.35
N VAL A 373 13.54 15.13 -2.74
CA VAL A 373 14.15 13.92 -3.28
C VAL A 373 13.09 12.83 -3.36
N LYS A 374 13.10 12.05 -4.44
CA LYS A 374 12.19 10.92 -4.59
C LYS A 374 12.81 9.71 -3.91
N ARG A 375 12.03 9.04 -3.07
CA ARG A 375 12.41 7.77 -2.47
C ARG A 375 12.54 6.68 -3.55
N PRO A 376 13.37 5.64 -3.33
CA PRO A 376 13.43 4.48 -4.23
C PRO A 376 12.05 3.89 -4.51
N ASP A 377 11.89 3.20 -5.65
CA ASP A 377 10.61 2.57 -6.03
C ASP A 377 10.24 1.33 -5.20
N GLU A 378 11.10 0.96 -4.24
CA GLU A 378 10.90 -0.12 -3.29
C GLU A 378 11.12 0.33 -1.83
N GLY A 379 10.62 -0.49 -0.89
CA GLY A 379 10.76 -0.25 0.55
C GLY A 379 9.71 0.71 1.13
N LEU A 380 10.06 1.30 2.28
CA LEU A 380 9.15 2.18 3.03
C LEU A 380 8.90 3.47 2.25
N LEU A 381 7.61 3.80 2.05
CA LEU A 381 7.16 5.02 1.35
C LEU A 381 7.71 5.12 -0.09
N ALA A 382 7.84 3.98 -0.76
CA ALA A 382 8.38 3.85 -2.10
C ALA A 382 7.81 4.85 -3.11
N GLY A 383 8.69 5.48 -3.88
CA GLY A 383 8.34 6.42 -4.96
C GLY A 383 7.78 7.77 -4.53
N LEU A 384 7.68 8.06 -3.22
CA LEU A 384 7.17 9.33 -2.71
C LEU A 384 8.28 10.39 -2.57
N TRP A 385 7.87 11.65 -2.62
CA TRP A 385 8.75 12.79 -2.41
C TRP A 385 8.95 13.09 -0.92
N GLU A 386 10.19 13.39 -0.55
CA GLU A 386 10.58 13.80 0.80
C GLU A 386 11.66 14.87 0.79
N PHE A 387 11.90 15.50 1.94
CA PHE A 387 13.11 16.29 2.12
C PHE A 387 14.33 15.37 2.24
N PRO A 388 15.54 15.85 1.89
CA PRO A 388 16.80 15.16 2.18
C PRO A 388 16.80 14.52 3.57
N SER A 389 16.98 13.21 3.62
CA SER A 389 16.90 12.44 4.86
C SER A 389 17.94 11.32 4.93
N VAL A 390 18.39 11.00 6.14
CA VAL A 390 19.32 9.92 6.43
C VAL A 390 18.80 9.12 7.63
N LEU A 391 18.85 7.79 7.54
CA LEU A 391 18.57 6.90 8.68
C LEU A 391 19.80 6.84 9.59
N LEU A 392 19.55 6.80 10.90
CA LEU A 392 20.58 6.81 11.94
C LEU A 392 20.56 5.49 12.72
N ASP A 393 21.73 5.05 13.18
CA ASP A 393 21.89 3.82 13.98
C ASP A 393 21.44 3.97 15.45
N GLY A 394 20.89 5.13 15.83
CA GLY A 394 20.41 5.41 17.19
C GLY A 394 19.97 6.86 17.39
N ASP A 395 19.66 7.21 18.64
CA ASP A 395 19.38 8.58 19.06
C ASP A 395 20.70 9.37 19.06
N ALA A 396 20.92 10.17 18.00
CA ALA A 396 22.19 10.83 17.75
C ALA A 396 22.14 12.33 18.09
N GLY A 397 23.25 12.83 18.65
CA GLY A 397 23.43 14.26 18.91
C GLY A 397 23.50 15.10 17.64
N LEU A 398 23.34 16.42 17.79
CA LEU A 398 23.28 17.36 16.66
C LEU A 398 24.49 17.28 15.71
N ALA A 399 25.71 17.11 16.25
CA ALA A 399 26.92 17.04 15.44
C ALA A 399 26.90 15.85 14.47
N THR A 400 26.61 14.65 14.96
CA THR A 400 26.50 13.42 14.16
C THR A 400 25.37 13.52 13.14
N ARG A 401 24.21 14.08 13.53
CA ARG A 401 23.09 14.32 12.60
C ARG A 401 23.50 15.23 11.44
N ARG A 402 24.21 16.31 11.73
CA ARG A 402 24.70 17.26 10.72
C ARG A 402 25.73 16.65 9.80
N GLU A 403 26.69 15.92 10.34
CA GLU A 403 27.72 15.23 9.56
C GLU A 403 27.10 14.26 8.55
N ALA A 404 26.11 13.47 9.00
CA ALA A 404 25.40 12.54 8.13
C ALA A 404 24.63 13.25 7.00
N ILE A 405 23.94 14.35 7.31
CA ILE A 405 23.24 15.18 6.31
C ILE A 405 24.22 15.85 5.35
N ASP A 406 25.33 16.40 5.85
CA ASP A 406 26.32 17.09 5.02
C ASP A 406 26.97 16.11 4.04
N HIS A 407 27.34 14.92 4.52
CA HIS A 407 27.84 13.85 3.67
C HIS A 407 26.82 13.44 2.59
N PHE A 408 25.53 13.35 2.95
CA PHE A 408 24.47 13.04 2.00
C PHE A 408 24.31 14.14 0.94
N LEU A 409 24.28 15.42 1.36
CA LEU A 409 24.10 16.56 0.47
C LEU A 409 25.30 16.75 -0.47
N GLU A 410 26.53 16.59 0.04
CA GLU A 410 27.75 16.63 -0.75
C GLU A 410 27.78 15.49 -1.78
N LYS A 411 27.55 14.24 -1.33
CA LYS A 411 27.62 13.07 -2.21
C LYS A 411 26.54 13.05 -3.29
N LYS A 412 25.34 13.54 -3.01
CA LYS A 412 24.19 13.45 -3.92
C LYS A 412 23.94 14.71 -4.75
N PHE A 413 24.31 15.87 -4.24
CA PHE A 413 24.00 17.16 -4.88
C PHE A 413 25.23 18.04 -5.09
N GLY A 414 26.43 17.59 -4.70
CA GLY A 414 27.63 18.42 -4.72
C GLY A 414 27.51 19.65 -3.80
N LEU A 415 26.55 19.65 -2.87
CA LEU A 415 26.30 20.77 -1.97
C LEU A 415 27.26 20.68 -0.78
N ASP A 416 28.51 21.06 -1.02
CA ASP A 416 29.49 21.31 0.03
C ASP A 416 29.20 22.67 0.69
N SER A 417 28.84 22.60 1.98
CA SER A 417 28.68 23.75 2.88
C SER A 417 29.88 24.71 2.90
N LYS A 418 31.08 24.24 2.53
CA LYS A 418 32.34 24.98 2.55
C LYS A 418 32.78 25.51 1.18
N LYS A 419 32.26 24.99 0.06
CA LYS A 419 32.77 25.32 -1.30
C LYS A 419 31.71 25.83 -2.29
N THR A 420 30.49 25.28 -2.29
CA THR A 420 29.53 25.45 -3.41
C THR A 420 28.37 26.40 -3.14
N GLY A 421 28.10 26.76 -1.89
CA GLY A 421 27.00 27.68 -1.54
C GLY A 421 27.32 28.52 -0.32
N ASN A 422 26.89 29.78 -0.31
CA ASN A 422 26.92 30.55 0.93
C ASN A 422 25.74 30.08 1.79
N ILE A 423 26.02 29.31 2.84
CA ILE A 423 25.03 29.02 3.88
C ILE A 423 24.61 30.36 4.49
N VAL A 424 23.35 30.73 4.28
CA VAL A 424 22.77 31.94 4.85
C VAL A 424 22.32 31.67 6.28
N PHE A 425 21.76 30.50 6.51
CA PHE A 425 21.18 30.13 7.78
C PHE A 425 21.13 28.62 7.94
N ARG A 426 21.44 28.11 9.14
CA ARG A 426 21.26 26.70 9.48
C ARG A 426 20.83 26.57 10.93
N LYS A 427 19.75 25.84 11.21
CA LYS A 427 19.18 25.73 12.56
C LYS A 427 18.50 24.39 12.79
N ASP A 428 18.81 23.78 13.94
CA ASP A 428 18.06 22.64 14.48
C ASP A 428 16.67 23.13 14.91
N ILE A 429 15.63 22.62 14.27
CA ILE A 429 14.24 23.05 14.46
C ILE A 429 13.58 22.23 15.57
N GLY A 430 14.01 20.99 15.78
CA GLY A 430 13.52 20.10 16.82
C GLY A 430 13.25 18.70 16.31
N GLU A 431 12.44 17.94 17.04
CA GLU A 431 12.18 16.54 16.76
C GLU A 431 10.70 16.18 16.91
N PHE A 432 10.28 15.10 16.27
CA PHE A 432 8.98 14.49 16.53
C PHE A 432 9.00 12.99 16.23
N VAL A 433 8.01 12.28 16.78
CA VAL A 433 7.81 10.85 16.50
C VAL A 433 6.72 10.68 15.44
N HIS A 434 7.00 9.88 14.43
CA HIS A 434 6.05 9.42 13.43
C HIS A 434 5.81 7.92 13.59
N MET A 435 4.53 7.53 13.69
CA MET A 435 4.13 6.15 13.96
C MET A 435 3.69 5.46 12.67
N PHE A 436 4.37 4.39 12.33
CA PHE A 436 3.88 3.35 11.42
C PHE A 436 3.40 2.15 12.22
N THR A 437 2.65 1.24 11.59
CA THR A 437 2.14 0.03 12.26
C THR A 437 3.26 -0.82 12.87
N HIS A 438 4.43 -0.90 12.24
CA HIS A 438 5.57 -1.72 12.67
C HIS A 438 6.80 -0.90 13.10
N ILE A 439 6.77 0.44 12.96
CA ILE A 439 7.93 1.31 13.19
C ILE A 439 7.50 2.53 14.01
N ARG A 440 8.24 2.81 15.06
CA ARG A 440 8.24 4.10 15.75
C ARG A 440 9.46 4.89 15.28
N LEU A 441 9.25 5.83 14.36
CA LEU A 441 10.33 6.61 13.73
C LEU A 441 10.49 7.96 14.45
N LYS A 442 11.62 8.19 15.11
CA LYS A 442 11.98 9.50 15.66
C LYS A 442 12.68 10.32 14.56
N ILE A 443 12.12 11.47 14.22
CA ILE A 443 12.60 12.35 13.16
C ILE A 443 13.14 13.62 13.78
N PHE A 444 14.38 13.96 13.43
CA PHE A 444 15.02 15.22 13.76
C PHE A 444 15.00 16.15 12.55
N VAL A 445 14.56 17.39 12.74
CA VAL A 445 14.34 18.35 11.65
C VAL A 445 15.35 19.49 11.76
N GLU A 446 16.09 19.72 10.68
CA GLU A 446 16.96 20.87 10.51
C GLU A 446 16.51 21.72 9.32
N LEU A 447 16.63 23.05 9.43
CA LEU A 447 16.50 23.97 8.31
C LEU A 447 17.90 24.38 7.84
N LEU A 448 18.14 24.26 6.53
CA LEU A 448 19.32 24.75 5.85
C LEU A 448 18.91 25.71 4.74
N VAL A 449 19.29 26.98 4.84
CA VAL A 449 19.04 28.00 3.83
C VAL A 449 20.34 28.31 3.11
N VAL A 450 20.34 28.06 1.80
CA VAL A 450 21.51 28.23 0.94
C VAL A 450 21.24 29.30 -0.10
N ARG A 451 22.19 30.21 -0.28
CA ARG A 451 22.21 31.11 -1.43
C ARG A 451 23.18 30.56 -2.46
N LEU A 452 22.66 30.31 -3.66
CA LEU A 452 23.44 29.76 -4.77
C LEU A 452 24.29 30.88 -5.41
N LYS A 453 25.56 30.58 -5.70
CA LYS A 453 26.44 31.45 -6.51
C LYS A 453 26.43 30.92 -7.96
N GLY A 454 25.79 31.62 -8.91
CA GLY A 454 25.77 31.23 -10.33
C GLY A 454 24.39 30.98 -10.94
N ARG A 455 24.33 30.56 -12.22
CA ARG A 455 23.07 30.20 -12.90
C ARG A 455 22.49 28.92 -12.29
N LYS A 456 21.17 28.85 -12.13
CA LYS A 456 20.41 27.73 -11.51
C LYS A 456 20.80 26.33 -12.04
N ASN A 457 21.35 26.22 -13.25
CA ASN A 457 21.69 24.96 -13.91
C ASN A 457 23.10 24.39 -13.61
N ASP A 458 24.00 25.16 -12.98
CA ASP A 458 25.40 24.72 -12.80
C ASP A 458 25.63 23.81 -11.58
N LEU A 459 24.64 23.69 -10.67
CA LEU A 459 24.77 22.86 -9.46
C LEU A 459 24.44 21.39 -9.68
N PHE A 460 23.71 21.08 -10.75
CA PHE A 460 23.20 19.73 -10.98
C PHE A 460 23.61 19.27 -12.38
N GLY A 461 24.93 19.12 -12.57
CA GLY A 461 25.51 18.58 -13.80
C GLY A 461 24.86 17.25 -14.20
N LYS A 462 24.60 17.11 -15.51
CA LYS A 462 24.09 15.94 -16.27
C LYS A 462 23.53 14.79 -15.41
N GLN A 463 22.21 14.60 -15.45
CA GLN A 463 21.53 13.39 -14.98
C GLN A 463 22.22 12.13 -15.54
N ASP A 464 23.00 11.45 -14.71
CA ASP A 464 23.33 10.05 -14.97
C ASP A 464 22.06 9.21 -14.84
N LYS A 465 21.91 8.18 -15.67
CA LYS A 465 20.73 7.32 -15.70
C LYS A 465 20.52 6.51 -14.39
N GLU A 466 21.49 6.51 -13.48
CA GLU A 466 21.42 5.94 -12.13
C GLU A 466 21.17 6.98 -11.02
N ALA A 467 20.96 8.26 -11.37
CA ALA A 467 20.87 9.37 -10.41
C ALA A 467 19.54 9.38 -9.63
N MET A 468 19.64 9.66 -8.32
CA MET A 468 18.50 9.92 -7.44
C MET A 468 17.63 11.04 -8.02
N HIS A 469 16.34 10.80 -8.23
CA HIS A 469 15.43 11.83 -8.73
C HIS A 469 15.21 12.91 -7.66
N TRP A 470 15.29 14.19 -8.06
CA TRP A 470 15.09 15.34 -7.20
C TRP A 470 14.32 16.44 -7.95
N LYS A 471 13.65 17.33 -7.22
CA LYS A 471 13.01 18.52 -7.79
C LYS A 471 13.08 19.69 -6.80
N CYS A 472 13.03 20.91 -7.34
CA CYS A 472 12.90 22.13 -6.54
C CYS A 472 11.54 22.77 -6.78
N VAL A 473 10.81 23.04 -5.70
CA VAL A 473 9.45 23.58 -5.76
C VAL A 473 9.33 24.81 -4.88
N ASP A 474 8.52 25.79 -5.27
CA ASP A 474 8.19 26.93 -4.42
C ASP A 474 7.28 26.53 -3.25
N GLY A 475 7.05 27.46 -2.32
CA GLY A 475 6.24 27.22 -1.12
C GLY A 475 4.77 26.89 -1.39
N ASP A 476 4.19 27.44 -2.45
CA ASP A 476 2.77 27.23 -2.81
C ASP A 476 2.57 25.84 -3.40
N THR A 477 3.46 25.44 -4.32
CA THR A 477 3.53 24.08 -4.85
C THR A 477 3.78 23.08 -3.74
N LEU A 478 4.71 23.36 -2.83
CA LEU A 478 5.01 22.47 -1.70
C LEU A 478 3.82 22.26 -0.77
N SER A 479 2.98 23.28 -0.59
CA SER A 479 1.78 23.22 0.25
C SER A 479 0.65 22.41 -0.39
N SER A 480 0.56 22.41 -1.72
CA SER A 480 -0.45 21.67 -2.49
C SER A 480 -0.03 20.25 -2.87
N LEU A 481 1.28 19.95 -2.89
CA LEU A 481 1.82 18.64 -3.22
C LEU A 481 1.30 17.52 -2.31
N GLY A 482 1.17 16.32 -2.88
CA GLY A 482 0.77 15.08 -2.21
C GLY A 482 1.83 14.48 -1.29
N LEU A 483 2.33 15.23 -0.32
CA LEU A 483 3.39 14.79 0.59
C LEU A 483 2.89 13.86 1.70
N THR A 484 3.80 13.05 2.25
CA THR A 484 3.48 12.24 3.43
C THR A 484 3.23 13.13 4.66
N SER A 485 2.49 12.62 5.64
CA SER A 485 2.21 13.37 6.87
C SER A 485 3.47 13.72 7.65
N ALA A 486 4.52 12.88 7.62
CA ALA A 486 5.81 13.20 8.20
C ALA A 486 6.50 14.38 7.50
N VAL A 487 6.53 14.39 6.17
CA VAL A 487 7.14 15.47 5.38
C VAL A 487 6.37 16.79 5.59
N ARG A 488 5.04 16.77 5.54
CA ARG A 488 4.22 17.95 5.85
C ARG A 488 4.48 18.49 7.25
N LYS A 489 4.62 17.60 8.24
CA LYS A 489 4.90 18.01 9.63
C LYS A 489 6.27 18.68 9.75
N ALA A 490 7.32 18.15 9.11
CA ALA A 490 8.63 18.80 9.07
C ALA A 490 8.56 20.20 8.43
N TYR A 491 7.82 20.34 7.32
CA TYR A 491 7.61 21.63 6.67
C TYR A 491 6.86 22.62 7.57
N ILE A 492 5.77 22.20 8.22
CA ILE A 492 5.00 23.03 9.16
C ILE A 492 5.87 23.51 10.33
N MET A 493 6.75 22.65 10.87
CA MET A 493 7.70 23.05 11.93
C MET A 493 8.63 24.18 11.46
N VAL A 494 9.15 24.08 10.23
CA VAL A 494 9.98 25.13 9.62
C VAL A 494 9.20 26.42 9.42
N GLN A 495 7.95 26.35 8.95
CA GLN A 495 7.12 27.53 8.74
C GLN A 495 6.79 28.25 10.05
N LYS A 496 6.43 27.50 11.11
CA LYS A 496 6.20 28.06 12.45
C LYS A 496 7.44 28.78 12.98
N PHE A 497 8.61 28.14 12.89
CA PHE A 497 9.87 28.74 13.29
C PHE A 497 10.16 30.07 12.56
N LYS A 498 9.90 30.13 11.24
CA LYS A 498 10.09 31.35 10.45
C LYS A 498 9.13 32.47 10.87
N GLN A 499 7.86 32.13 11.13
CA GLN A 499 6.86 33.10 11.60
C GLN A 499 7.25 33.70 12.96
N GLU A 500 7.68 32.87 13.91
CA GLU A 500 8.14 33.31 15.24
C GLU A 500 9.37 34.23 15.16
N LYS A 501 10.29 33.95 14.24
CA LYS A 501 11.47 34.79 14.00
C LYS A 501 11.08 36.15 13.40
N LEU A 502 10.10 36.17 12.50
CA LEU A 502 9.58 37.43 11.92
C LEU A 502 8.87 38.25 13.00
N SER A 503 8.01 37.65 13.83
CA SER A 503 7.32 38.36 14.91
C SER A 503 8.28 38.93 15.96
N ASN A 504 9.34 38.19 16.32
CA ASN A 504 10.35 38.67 17.27
C ASN A 504 11.22 39.81 16.73
N ASN A 505 11.33 39.98 15.41
CA ASN A 505 12.01 41.12 14.80
C ASN A 505 11.15 42.40 14.77
N PHE A 506 9.84 42.31 15.07
CA PHE A 506 8.92 43.45 15.14
C PHE A 506 8.70 43.99 16.55
N THR A 507 9.37 43.48 17.58
CA THR A 507 9.32 44.06 18.94
C THR A 507 10.38 45.17 19.03
N PRO A 508 10.01 46.48 19.06
CA PRO A 508 11.00 47.54 19.21
C PRO A 508 11.64 47.40 20.58
N SER A 509 12.97 47.28 20.64
CA SER A 509 13.67 47.39 21.91
C SER A 509 13.37 48.79 22.46
N ARG A 510 12.63 48.83 23.57
CA ARG A 510 12.40 50.07 24.32
C ARG A 510 13.77 50.52 24.82
N LYS A 511 14.42 51.43 24.08
CA LYS A 511 15.61 52.15 24.54
C LYS A 511 15.24 52.77 25.89
N ARG A 512 15.84 52.23 26.94
CA ARG A 512 15.82 52.80 28.28
C ARG A 512 16.68 54.06 28.20
N ASN A 513 16.04 55.19 27.91
CA ASN A 513 16.70 56.49 28.01
C ASN A 513 17.11 56.69 29.47
N ARG A 514 18.42 56.78 29.65
CA ARG A 514 19.08 57.18 30.88
C ARG A 514 19.19 58.70 30.80
N THR A 515 18.50 59.41 31.67
CA THR A 515 18.72 60.84 31.91
C THR A 515 18.68 61.08 33.40
N THR A 516 19.87 61.49 33.89
CA THR A 516 20.19 62.33 35.07
C THR A 516 19.43 62.10 36.35
#